data_AF-A0A974P767-F1
#
_entry.id   AF-A0A974P767-F1
#
_cell.length_a   1.000
_cell.length_b   1.000
_cell.length_c   1.000
_cell.angle_alpha   90.00
_cell.angle_beta   90.00
_cell.angle_gamma   90.00
#
_symmetry.space_group_name_H-M   'P 1'
#
loop_
_entity.id
_entity.type
_entity.pdbx_description
1 polymer ?
#
loop_
_entity_poly.entity_id
_entity_poly.type
_entity_poly.pdbx_seq_one_letter_code
_entity_poly.pdbx_strand_id
1 'polypeptide(L)'
;MDNLTTEFAFEALVSIDVATKIGDTALGKRRFIGITGGTFKGPRIEGEVIPGGADWQTVRADGVTVIDAIYALKTTDGAVIAVRNLGLVSPRRMAAAMSAPAPPSTRPRGRTTG
;
A
#
# COMPACT_ATOMS: atom_id res chain seq x y z
N MET A 1 -30.87 2.32 4.08
CA MET A 1 -29.42 2.07 3.90
C MET A 1 -28.71 3.07 4.78
N ASP A 2 -27.91 2.62 5.73
CA ASP A 2 -27.09 3.51 6.55
C ASP A 2 -26.10 4.24 5.63
N ASN A 3 -26.02 5.56 5.78
CA ASN A 3 -25.19 6.40 4.92
C ASN A 3 -23.72 6.22 5.36
N LEU A 4 -22.92 5.52 4.55
CA LEU A 4 -21.50 5.28 4.85
C LEU A 4 -20.71 6.58 4.70
N THR A 5 -20.14 7.05 5.81
CA THR A 5 -19.20 8.18 5.82
C THR A 5 -17.78 7.67 5.98
N THR A 6 -16.82 8.34 5.34
CA THR A 6 -15.39 8.04 5.47
C THR A 6 -14.63 9.30 5.84
N GLU A 7 -13.52 9.14 6.54
CA GLU A 7 -12.54 10.20 6.77
C GLU A 7 -11.14 9.70 6.43
N PHE A 8 -10.25 10.61 6.02
CA PHE A 8 -8.85 10.28 5.77
C PHE A 8 -8.15 9.96 7.09
N ALA A 9 -7.61 8.74 7.19
CA ALA A 9 -6.88 8.29 8.37
C ALA A 9 -5.38 8.57 8.26
N PHE A 10 -4.72 8.08 7.20
CA PHE A 10 -3.29 8.29 6.93
C PHE A 10 -2.93 7.84 5.49
N GLU A 11 -1.74 8.23 5.03
CA GLU A 11 -1.06 7.72 3.85
C GLU A 11 0.20 6.96 4.27
N ALA A 12 0.51 5.85 3.60
CA ALA A 12 1.74 5.10 3.78
C ALA A 12 2.55 5.06 2.48
N LEU A 13 3.79 5.52 2.54
CA LEU A 13 4.78 5.43 1.47
C LEU A 13 5.69 4.24 1.78
N VAL A 14 5.43 3.11 1.13
CA VAL A 14 6.10 1.84 1.41
C VAL A 14 7.22 1.61 0.40
N SER A 15 8.45 1.41 0.91
CA SER A 15 9.60 1.00 0.11
C SER A 15 9.58 -0.52 -0.08
N ILE A 16 9.87 -0.96 -1.32
CA ILE A 16 9.77 -2.35 -1.72
C ILE A 16 10.98 -2.78 -2.55
N ASP A 17 11.31 -4.06 -2.47
CA ASP A 17 12.29 -4.70 -3.35
C ASP A 17 11.74 -4.90 -4.76
N VAL A 18 12.65 -5.23 -5.68
CA VAL A 18 12.28 -5.77 -6.99
C VAL A 18 11.52 -7.07 -6.80
N ALA A 19 10.43 -7.24 -7.56
CA ALA A 19 9.62 -8.45 -7.50
C ALA A 19 10.44 -9.71 -7.84
N THR A 20 10.46 -10.67 -6.93
CA THR A 20 11.00 -12.00 -7.14
C THR A 20 9.93 -12.90 -7.73
N LYS A 21 10.19 -13.47 -8.92
CA LYS A 21 9.30 -14.47 -9.52
C LYS A 21 9.46 -15.78 -8.76
N ILE A 22 8.38 -16.28 -8.17
CA ILE A 22 8.35 -17.61 -7.58
C ILE A 22 8.09 -18.65 -8.67
N GLY A 23 7.08 -18.42 -9.51
CA GLY A 23 6.76 -19.34 -10.61
C GLY A 23 5.29 -19.34 -10.97
N ASP A 24 4.94 -20.26 -11.88
CA ASP A 24 3.56 -20.50 -12.28
C ASP A 24 2.92 -21.52 -11.33
N THR A 25 1.67 -21.27 -10.93
CA THR A 25 0.88 -22.14 -10.05
C THR A 25 -0.50 -22.38 -10.67
N ALA A 26 -1.27 -23.32 -10.12
CA ALA A 26 -2.65 -23.54 -10.55
C ALA A 26 -3.54 -22.28 -10.43
N LEU A 27 -3.18 -21.33 -9.57
CA LEU A 27 -3.92 -20.07 -9.34
C LEU A 27 -3.37 -18.89 -10.15
N GLY A 28 -2.29 -19.08 -10.91
CA GLY A 28 -1.61 -18.04 -11.67
C GLY A 28 -0.15 -17.84 -11.27
N LYS A 29 0.43 -16.71 -11.70
CA LYS A 29 1.87 -16.42 -11.51
C LYS A 29 2.10 -15.85 -10.11
N ARG A 30 2.87 -16.56 -9.28
CA ARG A 30 3.19 -16.15 -7.91
C ARG A 30 4.46 -15.29 -7.87
N ARG A 31 4.41 -14.19 -7.12
CA ARG A 31 5.52 -13.26 -6.92
C ARG A 31 5.66 -12.92 -5.45
N PHE A 32 6.89 -12.64 -5.05
CA PHE A 32 7.24 -12.14 -3.74
C PHE A 32 7.84 -10.75 -3.89
N ILE A 33 7.41 -9.81 -3.05
CA ILE A 33 7.94 -8.45 -3.02
C ILE A 33 8.25 -8.12 -1.57
N GLY A 34 9.54 -8.01 -1.23
CA GLY A 34 9.98 -7.64 0.12
C GLY A 34 9.59 -6.20 0.44
N ILE A 35 9.08 -5.96 1.64
CA ILE A 35 8.86 -4.62 2.18
C ILE A 35 10.08 -4.24 2.99
N THR A 36 10.81 -3.24 2.49
CA THR A 36 12.12 -2.82 3.02
C THR A 36 12.04 -1.64 3.97
N GLY A 37 10.85 -1.07 4.16
CA GLY A 37 10.58 0.01 5.09
C GLY A 37 9.64 1.04 4.50
N GLY A 38 9.75 2.28 4.95
CA GLY A 38 8.90 3.38 4.51
C GLY A 38 8.43 4.25 5.66
N THR A 39 7.53 5.18 5.35
CA THR A 39 6.94 6.09 6.33
C THR A 39 5.45 6.17 6.15
N PHE A 40 4.73 6.58 7.19
CA PHE A 40 3.32 6.88 7.08
C PHE A 40 2.96 8.09 7.92
N LYS A 41 1.95 8.84 7.48
CA LYS A 41 1.50 10.06 8.14
C LYS A 41 0.02 10.31 7.90
N GLY A 42 -0.66 10.72 8.95
CA GLY A 42 -2.06 11.10 8.97
C GLY A 42 -2.35 12.12 10.08
N PRO A 43 -3.58 12.63 10.20
CA PRO A 43 -3.90 13.68 11.16
C PRO A 43 -3.70 13.27 12.63
N ARG A 44 -3.81 11.96 12.93
CA ARG A 44 -3.74 11.42 14.29
C ARG A 44 -2.70 10.32 14.47
N ILE A 45 -1.89 10.04 13.45
CA ILE A 45 -0.94 8.93 13.47
C ILE A 45 0.23 9.22 12.52
N GLU A 46 1.45 8.93 12.96
CA GLU A 46 2.64 8.99 12.12
C GLU A 46 3.71 8.04 12.63
N GLY A 47 4.64 7.67 11.75
CA GLY A 47 5.74 6.79 12.09
C GLY A 47 6.37 6.13 10.86
N GLU A 48 6.92 4.94 11.08
CA GLU A 48 7.72 4.20 10.10
C GLU A 48 7.13 2.83 9.81
N VAL A 49 7.34 2.35 8.59
CA VAL A 49 7.08 0.96 8.22
C VAL A 49 8.32 0.16 8.61
N ILE A 50 8.15 -0.88 9.42
CA ILE A 50 9.26 -1.73 9.87
C ILE A 50 9.71 -2.63 8.69
N PRO A 51 11.02 -2.69 8.37
CA PRO A 51 11.54 -3.63 7.39
C PRO A 51 11.27 -5.09 7.81
N GLY A 52 10.92 -5.95 6.85
CA GLY A 52 10.79 -7.40 7.07
C GLY A 52 9.42 -8.00 6.75
N GLY A 53 8.44 -7.18 6.35
CA GLY A 53 7.19 -7.66 5.75
C GLY A 53 7.35 -8.02 4.28
N ALA A 54 6.26 -8.47 3.65
CA ALA A 54 6.23 -8.70 2.20
C ALA A 54 4.81 -8.59 1.63
N ASP A 55 4.73 -8.32 0.33
CA ASP A 55 3.55 -8.53 -0.49
C ASP A 55 3.68 -9.82 -1.29
N TRP A 56 2.75 -10.73 -1.06
CA TRP A 56 2.65 -11.97 -1.78
C TRP A 56 1.58 -11.88 -2.86
N GLN A 57 2.02 -11.61 -4.08
CA GLN A 57 1.11 -11.36 -5.19
C GLN A 57 0.82 -12.61 -6.02
N THR A 58 -0.43 -12.79 -6.43
CA THR A 58 -0.81 -13.77 -7.46
C THR A 58 -1.43 -13.06 -8.65
N VAL A 59 -0.78 -13.13 -9.81
CA VAL A 59 -1.37 -12.65 -11.07
C VAL A 59 -2.16 -13.78 -11.70
N ARG A 60 -3.48 -13.64 -11.68
CA ARG A 60 -4.43 -14.63 -12.21
C ARG A 60 -4.44 -14.62 -13.75
N ALA A 61 -5.05 -15.63 -14.34
CA ALA A 61 -5.18 -15.76 -15.80
C ALA A 61 -5.98 -14.61 -16.44
N ASP A 62 -6.90 -13.98 -15.70
CA ASP A 62 -7.66 -12.80 -16.14
C ASP A 62 -6.86 -11.48 -16.05
N GLY A 63 -5.57 -11.56 -15.68
CA GLY A 63 -4.67 -10.42 -15.53
C GLY A 63 -4.82 -9.63 -14.24
N VAL A 64 -5.79 -9.97 -13.37
CA VAL A 64 -5.93 -9.32 -12.06
C VAL A 64 -4.84 -9.82 -11.11
N THR A 65 -4.20 -8.89 -10.43
CA THR A 65 -3.26 -9.20 -9.34
C THR A 65 -4.02 -9.25 -8.02
N VAL A 66 -3.94 -10.38 -7.33
CA VAL A 66 -4.34 -10.52 -5.93
C VAL A 66 -3.16 -10.10 -5.06
N ILE A 67 -3.39 -9.17 -4.14
CA ILE A 67 -2.44 -8.61 -3.18
C ILE A 67 -2.69 -9.26 -1.82
N ASP A 68 -1.63 -9.71 -1.15
CA ASP A 68 -1.66 -10.17 0.24
C ASP A 68 -0.38 -9.72 0.92
N ALA A 69 -0.40 -8.48 1.42
CA ALA A 69 0.74 -7.87 2.07
C ALA A 69 0.61 -7.93 3.59
N ILE A 70 1.64 -8.46 4.25
CA ILE A 70 1.74 -8.51 5.71
C ILE A 70 3.02 -7.78 6.14
N TYR A 71 2.87 -6.76 6.99
CA TYR A 71 3.97 -5.94 7.49
C TYR A 71 3.58 -5.27 8.81
N ALA A 72 4.50 -4.50 9.40
CA ALA A 72 4.27 -3.79 10.64
C ALA A 72 4.56 -2.29 10.49
N LEU A 73 3.75 -1.48 11.18
CA LEU A 73 3.99 -0.06 11.38
C LEU A 73 4.48 0.17 12.81
N LYS A 74 5.43 1.07 13.00
CA LYS A 74 5.84 1.58 14.31
C LYS A 74 5.51 3.06 14.39
N THR A 75 4.65 3.44 15.31
CA THR A 75 4.27 4.83 15.55
C THR A 75 5.37 5.58 16.31
N THR A 76 5.35 6.91 16.26
CA THR A 76 6.31 7.77 16.97
C THR A 76 6.19 7.67 18.49
N ASP A 77 5.03 7.29 19.03
CA ASP A 77 4.81 7.01 20.46
C ASP A 77 5.13 5.55 20.86
N GLY A 78 5.65 4.75 19.92
CA GLY A 78 6.24 3.44 20.18
C GLY A 78 5.30 2.24 20.03
N ALA A 79 4.01 2.45 19.70
CA ALA A 79 3.10 1.34 19.40
C ALA A 79 3.50 0.63 18.10
N VAL A 80 3.25 -0.69 18.04
CA VAL A 80 3.49 -1.51 16.83
C VAL A 80 2.16 -2.09 16.35
N ILE A 81 1.85 -1.86 15.07
CA ILE A 81 0.60 -2.25 14.44
C ILE A 81 0.90 -3.23 13.33
N ALA A 82 0.39 -4.46 13.45
CA ALA A 82 0.43 -5.43 12.36
C ALA A 82 -0.63 -5.06 11.30
N VAL A 83 -0.22 -5.00 10.05
CA VAL A 83 -1.08 -4.72 8.91
C VAL A 83 -1.15 -5.96 8.03
N ARG A 84 -2.37 -6.39 7.72
CA ARG A 84 -2.64 -7.28 6.58
C ARG A 84 -3.48 -6.53 5.57
N ASN A 85 -2.87 -6.21 4.42
CA ASN A 85 -3.52 -5.48 3.34
C ASN A 85 -3.87 -6.45 2.21
N LEU A 86 -5.16 -6.74 2.08
CA LEU A 86 -5.72 -7.59 1.02
C LEU A 86 -6.35 -6.71 -0.06
N GLY A 87 -6.03 -6.99 -1.32
CA GLY A 87 -6.50 -6.16 -2.42
C GLY A 87 -6.54 -6.86 -3.77
N LEU A 88 -7.22 -6.22 -4.71
CA LEU A 88 -7.27 -6.64 -6.11
C LEU A 88 -6.86 -5.47 -6.99
N VAL A 89 -5.87 -5.69 -7.84
CA VAL A 89 -5.45 -4.72 -8.84
C VAL A 89 -5.93 -5.22 -10.20
N SER A 90 -6.95 -4.54 -10.74
CA SER A 90 -7.49 -4.82 -12.06
C SER A 90 -6.77 -3.97 -13.12
N PRO A 91 -6.19 -4.57 -14.18
CA PRO A 91 -5.56 -3.81 -15.26
C PRO A 91 -6.51 -2.78 -15.89
N ARG A 92 -7.79 -3.14 -16.05
CA ARG A 92 -8.82 -2.25 -16.61
C ARG A 92 -9.05 -1.02 -15.74
N ARG A 93 -9.12 -1.19 -14.41
CA ARG A 93 -9.30 -0.05 -13.49
C ARG A 93 -8.02 0.76 -13.33
N MET A 94 -6.86 0.11 -13.41
CA MET A 94 -5.57 0.80 -13.32
C MET A 94 -5.32 1.69 -14.54
N ALA A 95 -5.63 1.21 -15.75
CA ALA A 95 -5.56 2.03 -16.97
C ALA A 95 -6.45 3.27 -16.86
N ALA A 96 -7.68 3.11 -16.36
CA ALA A 96 -8.59 4.24 -16.13
C ALA A 96 -8.07 5.24 -15.09
N ALA A 97 -7.46 4.74 -13.99
CA ALA A 97 -6.90 5.59 -12.93
C ALA A 97 -5.65 6.37 -13.40
N MET A 98 -4.80 5.75 -14.22
CA MET A 98 -3.60 6.41 -14.78
C MET A 98 -3.94 7.52 -15.79
N SER A 99 -5.14 7.47 -16.40
CA SER A 99 -5.65 8.53 -17.27
C SER A 99 -6.45 9.61 -16.52
N ALA A 100 -6.71 9.42 -15.23
CA ALA A 100 -7.38 10.40 -14.40
C ALA A 100 -6.37 11.45 -13.88
N PRO A 101 -6.77 12.73 -13.74
CA PRO A 101 -5.92 13.72 -13.09
C PRO A 101 -5.58 13.26 -11.66
N ALA A 102 -4.32 13.44 -11.26
CA ALA A 102 -3.86 13.04 -9.93
C ALA A 102 -4.72 13.73 -8.84
N PRO A 103 -5.12 13.02 -7.78
CA PRO A 103 -5.82 13.66 -6.67
C PRO A 103 -4.95 14.79 -6.10
N PRO A 104 -5.56 15.89 -5.62
CA PRO A 104 -4.81 16.98 -5.04
C PRO A 104 -3.94 16.47 -3.90
N SER A 105 -2.64 16.77 -3.96
CA SER A 105 -1.72 16.46 -2.88
C SER A 105 -2.22 17.11 -1.58
N THR A 106 -2.49 16.30 -0.57
CA THR A 106 -2.86 16.77 0.78
C THR A 106 -1.63 17.22 1.58
N ARG A 107 -0.44 17.27 0.95
CA ARG A 107 0.79 17.74 1.58
C ARG A 107 0.58 19.16 2.10
N PRO A 108 0.67 19.41 3.42
CA PRO A 108 0.64 20.77 3.93
C PRO A 108 1.82 21.53 3.32
N ARG A 109 1.55 22.65 2.65
CA ARG A 109 2.62 23.55 2.21
C ARG A 109 3.35 24.01 3.46
N GLY A 110 4.61 23.62 3.61
CA GLY A 110 5.47 24.13 4.67
C GLY A 110 5.45 25.67 4.62
N ARG A 111 5.10 26.28 5.74
CA ARG A 111 5.13 27.73 5.91
C ARG A 111 6.61 28.12 5.96
N THR A 112 7.13 28.69 4.88
CA THR A 112 8.42 29.40 4.91
C THR A 112 8.22 30.67 5.71
N THR A 113 8.52 30.63 7.01
CA THR A 113 8.76 31.84 7.80
C THR A 113 10.18 32.29 7.51
N GLY A 114 10.30 33.41 6.79
CA GLY A 114 11.42 34.32 6.93
C GLY A 114 11.19 35.28 8.07
#